data_AF-A0A969F280-F1
#
_entry.id   AF-A0A969F280-F1
#
_cell.length_a   1.000
_cell.length_b   1.000
_cell.length_c   1.000
_cell.angle_alpha   90.00
_cell.angle_beta   90.00
_cell.angle_gamma   90.00
#
_symmetry.space_group_name_H-M   'P 1'
#
loop_
_entity.id
_entity.type
_entity.pdbx_description
1 polymer ?
#
loop_
_entity_poly.entity_id
_entity_poly.type
_entity_poly.pdbx_seq_one_letter_code
_entity_poly.pdbx_strand_id
1 'polypeptide(L)'
;MTTFAKVTDPERAERWREVFGTDEVAIMSPVPSHANLPGFDEPQLVYRMDLSVVTPEARARLVQQTAERFGLDTAVVDADLEREGMPILAEHVIVTSTDIGLLISCLLDDLEEEENDDQDWGRASDDDWEETWANDDDFENDW
;
A
#
# COMPACT_ATOMS: atom_id res chain seq x y z
N MET A 1 -13.93 -5.20 -11.65
CA MET A 1 -13.39 -5.09 -10.28
C MET A 1 -14.12 -3.93 -9.64
N THR A 2 -14.80 -4.14 -8.51
CA THR A 2 -15.64 -3.10 -7.92
C THR A 2 -15.21 -2.89 -6.47
N THR A 3 -14.45 -1.83 -6.27
CA THR A 3 -13.96 -1.39 -4.96
C THR A 3 -14.54 -0.02 -4.68
N PHE A 4 -15.10 0.14 -3.49
CA PHE A 4 -15.77 1.37 -3.07
C PHE A 4 -15.17 1.86 -1.76
N ALA A 5 -15.06 3.18 -1.64
CA ALA A 5 -14.83 3.86 -0.37
C ALA A 5 -16.16 4.44 0.13
N LYS A 6 -16.50 4.17 1.37
CA LYS A 6 -17.63 4.77 2.08
C LYS A 6 -17.11 5.79 3.08
N VAL A 7 -17.58 7.03 3.00
CA VAL A 7 -17.12 8.09 3.93
C VAL A 7 -17.70 7.91 5.34
N THR A 8 -16.85 8.09 6.35
CA THR A 8 -17.22 7.94 7.77
C THR A 8 -17.51 9.27 8.46
N ASP A 9 -16.89 10.35 7.99
CA ASP A 9 -17.10 11.69 8.52
C ASP A 9 -18.45 12.26 8.05
N PRO A 10 -19.34 12.69 8.98
CA PRO A 10 -20.70 13.12 8.64
C PRO A 10 -20.75 14.40 7.79
N GLU A 11 -19.85 15.35 8.00
CA GLU A 11 -19.79 16.58 7.20
C GLU A 11 -19.36 16.29 5.76
N ARG A 12 -18.35 15.42 5.57
CA ARG A 12 -17.95 14.95 4.24
C ARG A 12 -19.03 14.08 3.59
N ALA A 13 -19.76 13.28 4.37
CA ALA A 13 -20.87 12.48 3.87
C ALA A 13 -21.99 13.33 3.27
N GLU A 14 -22.28 14.49 3.85
CA GLU A 14 -23.25 15.43 3.28
C GLU A 14 -22.78 15.96 1.92
N ARG A 15 -21.51 16.39 1.83
CA ARG A 15 -20.93 16.87 0.56
C ARG A 15 -20.91 15.77 -0.51
N TRP A 16 -20.58 14.54 -0.14
CA TRP A 16 -20.60 13.41 -1.07
C TRP A 16 -22.02 13.16 -1.60
N ARG A 17 -23.04 13.27 -0.75
CA ARG A 17 -24.44 13.18 -1.18
C ARG A 17 -24.84 14.32 -2.11
N GLU A 18 -24.35 15.53 -1.91
CA GLU A 18 -24.61 16.66 -2.82
C GLU A 18 -23.96 16.46 -4.20
N VAL A 19 -22.71 16.00 -4.22
CA VAL A 19 -21.93 15.83 -5.45
C VAL A 19 -22.32 14.56 -6.21
N PHE A 20 -22.33 13.42 -5.53
CA PHE A 20 -22.47 12.09 -6.12
C PHE A 20 -23.86 11.48 -5.91
N GLY A 21 -24.67 12.01 -4.99
CA GLY A 21 -25.96 11.42 -4.62
C GLY A 21 -25.86 10.22 -3.68
N THR A 22 -24.68 9.91 -3.17
CA THR A 22 -24.37 8.73 -2.36
C THR A 22 -23.25 9.03 -1.36
N ASP A 23 -23.10 8.19 -0.33
CA ASP A 23 -21.99 8.20 0.62
C ASP A 23 -20.84 7.24 0.19
N GLU A 24 -20.95 6.64 -0.98
CA GLU A 24 -20.01 5.67 -1.53
C GLU A 24 -19.50 6.11 -2.91
N VAL A 25 -18.18 6.04 -3.10
CA VAL A 25 -17.52 6.37 -4.37
C VAL A 25 -16.63 5.22 -4.82
N ALA A 26 -16.55 5.00 -6.13
CA ALA A 26 -15.64 4.02 -6.69
C ALA A 26 -14.18 4.51 -6.53
N ILE A 27 -13.29 3.58 -6.21
CA ILE A 27 -11.86 3.84 -6.08
C ILE A 27 -11.07 2.88 -6.96
N MET A 28 -9.89 3.33 -7.41
CA MET A 28 -9.04 2.60 -8.35
C MET A 28 -8.41 1.34 -7.73
N SER A 29 -8.14 1.34 -6.43
CA SER A 29 -7.46 0.26 -5.72
C SER A 29 -7.96 0.17 -4.27
N PRO A 30 -8.10 -1.05 -3.70
CA PRO A 30 -8.37 -1.23 -2.28
C PRO A 30 -7.14 -0.93 -1.39
N VAL A 31 -5.98 -0.71 -1.99
CA VAL A 31 -4.72 -0.40 -1.31
C VAL A 31 -4.49 1.10 -1.37
N PRO A 32 -4.31 1.78 -0.22
CA PRO A 32 -3.98 3.18 -0.23
C PRO A 32 -2.55 3.40 -0.70
N SER A 33 -2.26 4.59 -1.21
CA SER A 33 -0.92 5.02 -1.62
C SER A 33 -0.52 6.27 -0.85
N HIS A 34 0.78 6.48 -0.65
CA HIS A 34 1.27 7.70 -0.05
C HIS A 34 1.17 8.87 -1.04
N ALA A 35 0.65 10.00 -0.59
CA ALA A 35 0.59 11.25 -1.35
C ALA A 35 1.00 12.44 -0.47
N ASN A 36 1.78 13.35 -1.05
CA ASN A 36 2.12 14.62 -0.41
C ASN A 36 0.95 15.59 -0.61
N LEU A 37 0.19 15.82 0.45
CA LEU A 37 -0.97 16.71 0.42
C LEU A 37 -0.62 18.09 0.99
N PRO A 38 -1.12 19.19 0.39
CA PRO A 38 -0.96 20.51 0.95
C PRO A 38 -1.51 20.58 2.39
N GLY A 39 -0.74 21.16 3.31
CA GLY A 39 -1.12 21.30 4.72
C GLY A 39 -0.70 20.15 5.64
N PHE A 40 -0.01 19.14 5.09
CA PHE A 40 0.61 18.06 5.86
C PHE A 40 2.13 18.12 5.69
N ASP A 41 2.85 17.93 6.79
CA ASP A 41 4.32 17.88 6.79
C ASP A 41 4.85 16.51 6.34
N GLU A 42 4.00 15.47 6.47
CA GLU A 42 4.32 14.08 6.13
C GLU A 42 3.38 13.54 5.05
N PRO A 43 3.84 12.57 4.22
CA PRO A 43 2.99 11.90 3.24
C PRO A 43 1.77 11.24 3.91
N GLN A 44 0.60 11.42 3.30
CA GLN A 44 -0.67 10.87 3.79
C GLN A 44 -1.08 9.64 2.98
N LEU A 45 -1.67 8.65 3.64
CA LEU A 45 -2.29 7.51 2.96
C LEU A 45 -3.61 7.96 2.32
N VAL A 46 -3.70 7.78 1.00
CA VAL A 46 -4.87 8.15 0.21
C VAL A 46 -5.31 7.04 -0.74
N TYR A 47 -6.62 6.95 -0.92
CA TYR A 47 -7.24 6.26 -2.04
C TYR A 47 -7.44 7.24 -3.20
N ARG A 48 -7.39 6.74 -4.44
CA ARG A 48 -7.71 7.53 -5.62
C ARG A 48 -9.12 7.19 -6.09
N MET A 49 -9.96 8.21 -6.20
CA MET A 49 -11.29 8.06 -6.79
C MET A 49 -11.17 7.63 -8.25
N ASP A 50 -12.01 6.69 -8.67
CA ASP A 50 -12.15 6.34 -10.08
C ASP A 50 -13.07 7.36 -10.76
N LEU A 51 -12.46 8.35 -11.42
CA LEU A 51 -13.18 9.39 -12.16
C LEU A 51 -13.79 8.87 -13.47
N SER A 52 -13.40 7.69 -13.97
CA SER A 52 -13.90 7.14 -15.24
C SER A 52 -15.37 6.71 -15.17
N VAL A 53 -15.86 6.42 -13.95
CA VAL A 53 -17.25 6.04 -13.67
C VAL A 53 -18.11 7.20 -13.15
N VAL A 54 -17.52 8.38 -12.97
CA VAL A 54 -18.24 9.58 -12.50
C VAL A 54 -18.94 10.25 -13.69
N THR A 55 -20.23 10.58 -13.53
CA THR A 55 -20.97 11.24 -14.61
C THR A 55 -20.46 12.67 -14.84
N PRO A 56 -20.60 13.23 -16.06
CA PRO A 56 -20.20 14.60 -16.34
C PRO A 56 -20.84 15.63 -15.38
N GLU A 57 -22.09 15.42 -14.98
CA GLU A 57 -22.81 16.30 -14.05
C GLU A 57 -22.29 16.21 -12.62
N ALA A 58 -21.88 15.01 -12.18
CA ALA A 58 -21.25 14.82 -10.89
C ALA A 58 -19.82 15.41 -10.88
N ARG A 59 -19.07 15.25 -11.96
CA ARG A 59 -17.75 15.88 -12.15
C ARG A 59 -17.84 17.41 -12.09
N ALA A 60 -18.81 18.00 -12.78
CA ALA A 60 -19.05 19.45 -12.74
C ALA A 60 -19.35 19.96 -11.32
N ARG A 61 -20.20 19.22 -10.57
CA ARG A 61 -20.49 19.54 -9.16
C ARG A 61 -19.26 19.42 -8.26
N LEU A 62 -18.45 18.37 -8.46
CA LEU A 62 -17.20 18.16 -7.72
C LEU A 62 -16.23 19.33 -7.94
N VAL A 63 -16.04 19.72 -9.20
CA VAL A 63 -15.18 20.85 -9.60
C VAL A 63 -15.66 22.14 -8.96
N GLN A 64 -16.96 22.43 -9.06
CA GLN A 64 -17.55 23.64 -8.49
C GLN A 64 -17.36 23.70 -6.97
N GLN A 65 -17.74 22.66 -6.24
CA GLN A 65 -17.61 22.66 -4.77
C GLN A 65 -16.15 22.73 -4.33
N THR A 66 -15.24 22.09 -5.05
CA THR A 66 -13.79 22.15 -4.75
C THR A 66 -13.24 23.54 -4.99
N ALA A 67 -13.59 24.16 -6.12
CA ALA A 67 -13.22 25.53 -6.46
C ALA A 67 -13.70 26.52 -5.40
N GLU A 68 -14.98 26.43 -5.00
CA GLU A 68 -15.56 27.29 -3.96
C GLU A 68 -14.88 27.11 -2.60
N ARG A 69 -14.55 25.87 -2.21
CA ARG A 69 -13.93 25.57 -0.92
C ARG A 69 -12.51 26.08 -0.80
N PHE A 70 -11.73 25.97 -1.87
CA PHE A 70 -10.32 26.36 -1.87
C PHE A 70 -10.07 27.74 -2.47
N GLY A 71 -11.12 28.43 -2.94
CA GLY A 71 -11.00 29.72 -3.61
C GLY A 71 -10.20 29.65 -4.92
N LEU A 72 -10.32 28.53 -5.63
CA LEU A 72 -9.59 28.25 -6.88
C LEU A 72 -10.49 28.46 -8.11
N ASP A 73 -9.86 28.65 -9.27
CA ASP A 73 -10.58 28.68 -10.54
C ASP A 73 -11.04 27.28 -10.93
N THR A 74 -12.27 27.15 -11.45
CA THR A 74 -12.86 25.86 -11.82
C THR A 74 -12.08 25.17 -12.94
N ALA A 75 -11.49 25.92 -13.88
CA ALA A 75 -10.68 25.33 -14.95
C ALA A 75 -9.35 24.78 -14.42
N VAL A 76 -8.77 25.41 -13.39
CA VAL A 76 -7.57 24.89 -12.71
C VAL A 76 -7.90 23.58 -12.00
N VAL A 77 -8.99 23.56 -11.22
CA VAL A 77 -9.44 22.36 -10.53
C VAL A 77 -9.74 21.22 -11.52
N ASP A 78 -10.41 21.53 -12.63
CA ASP A 78 -10.76 20.52 -13.63
C ASP A 78 -9.51 19.90 -14.29
N ALA A 79 -8.52 20.73 -14.61
CA ALA A 79 -7.26 20.27 -15.19
C ALA A 79 -6.44 19.44 -14.19
N ASP A 80 -6.41 19.82 -12.91
CA ASP A 80 -5.71 19.07 -11.87
C ASP A 80 -6.40 17.74 -11.57
N LEU A 81 -7.73 17.69 -11.55
CA LEU A 81 -8.49 16.44 -11.40
C LEU A 81 -8.21 15.46 -12.54
N GLU A 82 -8.07 15.95 -13.78
CA GLU A 82 -7.75 15.10 -14.93
C GLU A 82 -6.32 14.54 -14.84
N ARG A 83 -5.38 15.34 -14.34
CA ARG A 83 -3.95 14.99 -14.30
C ARG A 83 -3.58 14.10 -13.11
N GLU A 84 -4.02 14.46 -11.92
CA GLU A 84 -3.59 13.84 -10.66
C GLU A 84 -4.67 12.92 -10.06
N GLY A 85 -5.93 13.12 -10.44
CA GLY A 85 -7.10 12.47 -9.84
C GLY A 85 -7.56 13.16 -8.56
N MET A 86 -8.57 12.58 -7.91
CA MET A 86 -9.09 13.06 -6.63
C MET A 86 -8.60 12.16 -5.48
N PRO A 87 -7.70 12.65 -4.59
CA PRO A 87 -7.27 11.89 -3.43
C PRO A 87 -8.34 11.90 -2.32
N ILE A 88 -8.50 10.75 -1.67
CA ILE A 88 -9.39 10.53 -0.53
C ILE A 88 -8.55 10.00 0.63
N LEU A 89 -8.49 10.75 1.74
CA LEU A 89 -7.76 10.33 2.93
C LEU A 89 -8.27 8.99 3.46
N ALA A 90 -7.34 8.04 3.69
CA ALA A 90 -7.67 6.69 4.13
C ALA A 90 -8.35 6.67 5.52
N GLU A 91 -7.96 7.57 6.42
CA GLU A 91 -8.55 7.70 7.77
C GLU A 91 -10.05 8.07 7.77
N HIS A 92 -10.56 8.64 6.67
CA HIS A 92 -11.92 9.18 6.59
C HIS A 92 -12.89 8.24 5.86
N VAL A 93 -12.46 7.03 5.49
CA VAL A 93 -13.28 6.10 4.72
C VAL A 93 -13.13 4.66 5.20
N ILE A 94 -14.19 3.88 4.96
CA ILE A 94 -14.14 2.42 5.03
C ILE A 94 -14.16 1.90 3.60
N VAL A 95 -13.17 1.08 3.24
CA VAL A 95 -13.10 0.49 1.92
C VAL A 95 -13.74 -0.89 1.91
N THR A 96 -14.62 -1.12 0.93
CA THR A 96 -15.21 -2.43 0.64
C THR A 96 -14.76 -2.88 -0.74
N SER A 97 -14.16 -4.07 -0.81
CA SER A 97 -13.78 -4.70 -2.08
C SER A 97 -14.39 -6.09 -2.16
N THR A 98 -14.89 -6.46 -3.34
CA THR A 98 -15.29 -7.85 -3.65
C THR A 98 -14.15 -8.66 -4.25
N ASP A 99 -13.00 -8.03 -4.51
CA ASP A 99 -11.81 -8.68 -5.05
C ASP A 99 -10.95 -9.24 -3.92
N ILE A 100 -11.16 -10.52 -3.61
CA ILE A 100 -10.42 -11.25 -2.58
C ILE A 100 -8.95 -11.44 -3.01
N GLY A 101 -8.66 -11.56 -4.31
CA GLY A 101 -7.30 -11.77 -4.80
C GLY A 101 -6.38 -10.61 -4.47
N LEU A 102 -6.86 -9.38 -4.68
CA LEU A 102 -6.12 -8.18 -4.31
C LEU A 102 -5.97 -7.99 -2.81
N LEU A 103 -7.00 -8.33 -2.02
CA LEU A 103 -6.87 -8.26 -0.56
C LEU A 103 -5.83 -9.25 -0.04
N ILE A 104 -5.79 -10.46 -0.60
CA ILE A 104 -4.82 -11.49 -0.22
C ILE A 104 -3.40 -11.08 -0.64
N SER A 105 -3.17 -10.57 -1.85
CA SER A 105 -1.82 -10.14 -2.25
C SER A 105 -1.27 -9.05 -1.33
N CYS A 106 -2.12 -8.11 -0.90
CA CYS A 106 -1.67 -7.03 -0.02
C CYS A 106 -1.45 -7.48 1.42
N LEU A 107 -2.18 -8.50 1.89
CA LEU A 107 -1.94 -9.11 3.19
C LEU A 107 -0.69 -10.00 3.20
N LEU A 108 -0.34 -10.59 2.05
CA LEU A 108 0.82 -11.49 1.93
C LEU A 108 2.12 -10.72 1.69
N ASP A 109 2.11 -9.57 1.00
CA ASP A 109 3.31 -8.73 0.82
C ASP A 109 3.91 -8.31 2.18
N ASP A 110 3.08 -8.01 3.19
CA ASP A 110 3.53 -7.69 4.56
C ASP A 110 4.05 -8.93 5.34
N LEU A 111 3.83 -10.15 4.83
CA LEU A 111 4.26 -11.40 5.46
C LEU A 111 5.54 -11.99 4.86
N GLU A 112 6.04 -11.45 3.74
CA GLU A 112 7.27 -11.93 3.09
C GLU A 112 8.56 -11.22 3.60
N GLU A 113 8.47 -10.31 4.58
CA GLU A 113 9.63 -9.58 5.13
C GLU A 113 10.34 -10.25 6.34
N GLU A 114 9.96 -11.46 6.76
CA GLU A 114 10.69 -12.21 7.81
C GLU A 114 11.33 -13.51 7.30
N GLU A 115 12.34 -13.44 6.42
CA GLU A 115 13.25 -14.58 6.20
C GLU A 115 14.57 -14.18 5.49
N ASN A 116 15.40 -13.31 6.10
CA ASN A 116 16.82 -13.26 5.72
C ASN A 116 17.79 -12.67 6.77
N ASP A 117 17.57 -12.94 8.05
CA ASP A 117 18.62 -12.81 9.07
C ASP A 117 19.03 -14.22 9.54
N ASP A 118 20.33 -14.48 9.50
CA ASP A 118 21.04 -15.62 10.11
C ASP A 118 21.10 -16.96 9.34
N GLN A 119 21.85 -16.97 8.23
CA GLN A 119 22.68 -18.13 7.88
C GLN A 119 24.15 -17.74 7.76
N ASP A 120 24.70 -17.13 8.81
CA ASP A 120 26.11 -17.30 9.16
C ASP A 120 26.26 -18.69 9.81
N TRP A 121 26.23 -19.72 8.97
CA TRP A 121 26.77 -21.02 9.36
C TRP A 121 28.27 -20.83 9.51
N GLY A 122 28.68 -20.46 10.72
CA GLY A 122 30.06 -20.41 11.14
C GLY A 122 30.77 -21.65 10.62
N ARG A 123 31.56 -21.47 9.56
CA ARG A 123 32.42 -22.48 8.99
C ARG A 123 33.54 -22.63 10.01
N ALA A 124 33.30 -23.42 11.05
CA ALA A 124 34.34 -24.07 11.80
C ALA A 124 35.09 -24.94 10.78
N SER A 125 36.15 -24.37 10.20
CA SER A 125 37.18 -25.12 9.53
C SER A 125 37.92 -25.93 10.60
N ASP A 126 37.31 -27.03 11.04
CA ASP A 126 38.02 -28.14 11.66
C ASP A 126 38.49 -29.09 10.54
N ASP A 127 39.33 -28.55 9.66
CA ASP A 127 40.24 -29.33 8.80
C ASP A 127 41.63 -29.23 9.44
N ASP A 128 41.86 -30.00 10.50
CA ASP A 128 43.20 -30.30 11.03
C ASP A 128 43.26 -31.80 11.36
N TRP A 129 43.20 -32.62 10.32
CA TRP A 129 43.52 -34.06 10.35
C TRP A 129 44.58 -34.36 9.27
N GLU A 130 45.69 -33.64 9.30
CA GLU A 130 46.96 -34.12 8.74
C GLU A 130 47.76 -34.74 9.90
N GLU A 131 47.70 -36.06 10.07
CA GLU A 131 48.70 -37.00 9.56
C GLU A 131 50.02 -36.95 10.35
N THR A 132 50.18 -37.89 11.30
CA THR A 132 51.46 -38.38 11.88
C THR A 132 51.06 -39.44 12.92
N TRP A 133 51.33 -40.74 12.80
CA TRP A 133 52.51 -41.44 12.35
C TRP A 133 52.14 -42.84 11.84
N ALA A 134 52.50 -43.12 10.59
CA ALA A 134 52.91 -44.46 10.22
C ALA A 134 54.37 -44.68 10.65
N ASN A 135 54.73 -45.95 10.75
CA ASN A 135 56.01 -46.56 11.14
C ASN A 135 56.05 -46.96 12.61
N ASP A 136 56.46 -48.16 12.97
CA ASP A 136 56.69 -49.45 12.33
C ASP A 136 57.23 -50.30 13.49
N ASP A 137 57.05 -51.61 13.43
CA ASP A 137 57.86 -52.60 14.14
C ASP A 137 57.93 -52.53 15.69
N ASP A 138 57.24 -53.45 16.37
CA ASP A 138 57.97 -54.64 16.83
C ASP A 138 57.05 -55.69 17.46
N PHE A 139 57.16 -56.87 16.87
CA PHE A 139 56.61 -58.14 17.31
C PHE A 139 57.74 -58.84 18.06
N GLU A 140 57.59 -59.08 19.37
CA GLU A 140 58.34 -60.05 20.22
C GLU A 140 57.98 -59.76 21.69
N ASN A 141 57.92 -60.64 22.68
CA ASN A 141 57.70 -62.08 22.90
C ASN A 141 57.63 -62.22 24.45
N ASP A 142 56.99 -63.29 24.95
CA ASP A 142 57.03 -63.82 26.34
C ASP A 142 56.47 -62.98 27.51
N TRP A 143 55.45 -63.52 28.21
CA TRP A 143 55.55 -64.21 29.52
C TRP A 143 54.18 -64.73 29.98
#